data_AF-A0A962X7Q3-F1
#
_entry.id   AF-A0A962X7Q3-F1
#
_cell.length_a   1.000
_cell.length_b   1.000
_cell.length_c   1.000
_cell.angle_alpha   90.00
_cell.angle_beta   90.00
_cell.angle_gamma   90.00
#
_symmetry.space_group_name_H-M   'P 1'
#
loop_
_entity.id
_entity.type
_entity.pdbx_description
1 polymer ?
#
loop_
_entity_poly.entity_id
_entity_poly.type
_entity_poly.pdbx_seq_one_letter_code
_entity_poly.pdbx_strand_id
1 'polypeptide(L)'
;MGGLPPDVLLIISVFAPLFTETVWQRVQVLLVGAILTPGRRTVAAVLRVMGLSDERRFKNYHRVLSRARWSGVASSRMLLQLLINAFARRGPLVMGLDDTIERRWGRKIAARGIYRDPVRSSRGHFVKASGVRWLSLMLLVPVSWAGRVWALPVLTLLCPSERYYRRYQRAHRPLTERARQVLHRVQR
;
A
#
# COMPACT_ATOMS: atom_id res chain seq x y z
N MET A 1 -7.98 -7.64 21.57
CA MET A 1 -7.13 -8.35 20.59
C MET A 1 -6.95 -9.84 20.89
N GLY A 2 -7.53 -10.36 21.98
CA GLY A 2 -7.35 -11.76 22.42
C GLY A 2 -8.06 -12.82 21.59
N GLY A 3 -8.26 -12.60 20.28
CA GLY A 3 -8.89 -13.57 19.37
C GLY A 3 -8.08 -13.90 18.11
N LEU A 4 -6.87 -13.34 17.97
CA LEU A 4 -5.99 -13.67 16.86
C LEU A 4 -5.03 -14.80 17.24
N PRO A 5 -4.72 -15.73 16.32
CA PRO A 5 -3.69 -16.74 16.55
C PRO A 5 -2.35 -16.08 16.94
N PRO A 6 -1.59 -16.68 17.87
CA PRO A 6 -0.30 -16.14 18.32
C PRO A 6 0.66 -15.83 17.17
N ASP A 7 0.73 -16.68 16.15
CA ASP A 7 1.61 -16.50 14.99
C ASP A 7 1.28 -15.23 14.20
N VAL A 8 -0.01 -14.91 14.06
CA VAL A 8 -0.46 -13.68 13.39
C VAL A 8 -0.08 -12.46 14.23
N LEU A 9 -0.23 -12.56 15.55
CA LEU A 9 0.18 -11.48 16.46
C LEU A 9 1.68 -11.24 16.41
N LEU A 10 2.50 -12.28 16.31
CA LEU A 10 3.96 -12.18 16.16
C LEU A 10 4.35 -11.47 14.85
N ILE A 11 3.67 -11.76 13.74
CA ILE A 11 3.93 -11.07 12.47
C ILE A 11 3.54 -9.59 12.58
N ILE A 12 2.40 -9.29 13.19
CA ILE A 12 1.92 -7.91 13.35
C ILE A 12 2.81 -7.13 14.31
N SER A 13 3.26 -7.72 15.42
CA SER A 13 4.02 -7.03 16.47
C SER A 13 5.36 -6.48 15.98
N VAL A 14 5.92 -7.04 14.91
CA VAL A 14 7.12 -6.52 14.23
C VAL A 14 6.96 -5.04 13.88
N PHE A 15 5.75 -4.58 13.54
CA PHE A 15 5.50 -3.18 13.17
C PHE A 15 5.29 -2.23 14.35
N ALA A 16 5.19 -2.75 15.58
CA ALA A 16 4.92 -1.94 16.77
C ALA A 16 5.88 -0.74 16.96
N PRO A 17 7.21 -0.87 16.74
CA PRO A 17 8.14 0.24 16.92
C PRO A 17 7.91 1.46 16.01
N LEU A 18 7.07 1.33 14.97
CA LEU A 18 6.74 2.44 14.07
C LEU A 18 5.70 3.41 14.64
N PHE A 19 5.11 3.06 15.78
CA PHE A 19 3.97 3.77 16.34
C PHE A 19 4.19 4.06 17.82
N THR A 20 3.56 5.11 18.32
CA THR A 20 3.40 5.27 19.77
C THR A 20 2.42 4.23 20.29
N GLU A 21 2.51 3.86 21.56
CA GLU A 21 1.67 2.84 22.17
C GLU A 21 0.16 3.06 21.93
N THR A 22 -0.32 4.30 22.12
CA THR A 22 -1.73 4.63 21.89
C THR A 22 -2.14 4.56 20.42
N VAL A 23 -1.24 4.84 19.49
CA VAL A 23 -1.51 4.69 18.05
C VAL A 23 -1.48 3.23 17.67
N TRP A 24 -0.56 2.45 18.23
CA TRP A 24 -0.37 1.03 17.95
C TRP A 24 -1.64 0.21 18.21
N GLN A 25 -2.28 0.42 19.36
CA GLN A 25 -3.56 -0.24 19.69
C GLN A 25 -4.63 -0.04 18.60
N ARG A 26 -4.69 1.17 18.02
CA ARG A 26 -5.66 1.50 16.96
C ARG A 26 -5.22 0.96 15.60
N VAL A 27 -3.92 0.95 15.31
CA VAL A 27 -3.36 0.37 14.08
C VAL A 27 -3.69 -1.11 14.01
N GLN A 28 -3.55 -1.84 15.11
CA GLN A 28 -3.87 -3.27 15.15
C GLN A 28 -5.36 -3.51 14.85
N VAL A 29 -6.28 -2.73 15.44
CA VAL A 29 -7.72 -2.79 15.10
C VAL A 29 -7.95 -2.49 13.62
N LEU A 30 -7.30 -1.44 13.09
CA LEU A 30 -7.45 -1.05 11.68
C LEU A 30 -6.93 -2.12 10.72
N LEU A 31 -5.78 -2.70 11.02
CA LEU A 31 -5.14 -3.73 10.21
C LEU A 31 -6.00 -4.98 10.15
N VAL A 32 -6.35 -5.50 11.32
CA VAL A 32 -7.13 -6.74 11.46
C VAL A 32 -8.50 -6.56 10.83
N GLY A 33 -9.18 -5.46 11.17
CA GLY A 33 -10.48 -5.20 10.58
C GLY A 33 -10.42 -4.93 9.08
N ALA A 34 -9.34 -4.38 8.52
CA ALA A 34 -9.19 -4.23 7.07
C ALA A 34 -9.02 -5.58 6.34
N ILE A 35 -8.35 -6.55 6.98
CA ILE A 35 -8.23 -7.94 6.48
C ILE A 35 -9.61 -8.61 6.50
N LEU A 36 -10.36 -8.45 7.59
CA LEU A 36 -11.66 -9.09 7.80
C LEU A 36 -12.82 -8.40 7.04
N THR A 37 -12.70 -7.12 6.69
CA THR A 37 -13.79 -6.37 6.07
C THR A 37 -13.96 -6.77 4.60
N PRO A 38 -15.12 -7.33 4.20
CA PRO A 38 -15.42 -7.58 2.80
C PRO A 38 -15.74 -6.26 2.07
N GLY A 39 -15.40 -6.20 0.78
CA GLY A 39 -15.71 -5.05 -0.07
C GLY A 39 -14.91 -3.79 0.30
N ARG A 40 -15.61 -2.68 0.61
CA ARG A 40 -14.99 -1.37 0.84
C ARG A 40 -14.41 -1.26 2.26
N ARG A 41 -13.09 -1.35 2.37
CA ARG A 41 -12.29 -1.23 3.60
C ARG A 41 -12.17 0.21 4.13
N THR A 42 -13.29 0.91 4.27
CA THR A 42 -13.31 2.25 4.90
C THR A 42 -13.08 2.12 6.40
N VAL A 43 -12.55 3.16 7.06
CA VAL A 43 -12.39 3.17 8.53
C VAL A 43 -13.70 2.82 9.24
N ALA A 44 -14.83 3.36 8.78
CA ALA A 44 -16.14 3.05 9.35
C ALA A 44 -16.55 1.57 9.15
N ALA A 45 -16.31 1.01 7.96
CA ALA A 45 -16.59 -0.42 7.71
C ALA A 45 -15.72 -1.33 8.58
N VAL A 46 -14.44 -0.98 8.71
CA VAL A 46 -13.48 -1.65 9.60
C VAL A 46 -13.97 -1.60 11.04
N LEU A 47 -14.38 -0.45 11.55
CA LEU A 47 -14.90 -0.33 12.90
C LEU A 47 -16.18 -1.14 13.10
N ARG A 48 -17.10 -1.15 12.13
CA ARG A 48 -18.32 -1.99 12.21
C ARG A 48 -17.99 -3.48 12.31
N VAL A 49 -17.10 -3.98 11.45
CA VAL A 49 -16.69 -5.40 11.47
C VAL A 49 -15.98 -5.77 12.78
N MET A 50 -15.24 -4.82 13.36
CA MET A 50 -14.57 -5.01 14.64
C MET A 50 -15.50 -4.81 15.86
N GLY A 51 -16.81 -4.64 15.66
CA GLY A 51 -17.77 -4.44 16.76
C GLY A 51 -17.72 -3.06 17.42
N LEU A 52 -17.16 -2.06 16.74
CA LEU A 52 -16.92 -0.70 17.25
C LEU A 52 -17.81 0.35 16.55
N SER A 53 -19.01 -0.04 16.14
CA SER A 53 -19.98 0.85 15.48
C SER A 53 -20.33 2.08 16.32
N ASP A 54 -20.44 1.91 17.65
CA ASP A 54 -20.86 2.95 18.60
C ASP A 54 -19.69 3.65 19.32
N GLU A 55 -18.45 3.46 18.83
CA GLU A 55 -17.26 4.07 19.42
C GLU A 55 -17.31 5.60 19.29
N ARG A 56 -17.63 6.28 20.41
CA ARG A 56 -17.76 7.74 20.48
C ARG A 56 -16.51 8.49 20.02
N ARG A 57 -15.33 7.89 20.15
CA ARG A 57 -14.04 8.48 19.75
C ARG A 57 -13.54 7.95 18.40
N PHE A 58 -14.43 7.51 17.50
CA PHE A 58 -14.08 6.96 16.17
C PHE A 58 -13.13 7.87 15.34
N LYS A 59 -13.20 9.19 15.54
CA LYS A 59 -12.29 10.18 14.94
C LYS A 59 -10.81 9.86 15.15
N ASN A 60 -10.46 9.20 16.26
CA ASN A 60 -9.07 8.83 16.56
C ASN A 60 -8.54 7.74 15.61
N TYR A 61 -9.39 6.88 15.06
CA TYR A 61 -9.00 5.91 14.04
C TYR A 61 -8.71 6.59 12.70
N HIS A 62 -9.51 7.60 12.32
CA HIS A 62 -9.18 8.43 11.16
C HIS A 62 -7.87 9.22 11.34
N ARG A 63 -7.56 9.63 12.57
CA ARG A 63 -6.29 10.32 12.89
C ARG A 63 -5.06 9.44 12.72
N VAL A 64 -5.17 8.11 12.79
CA VAL A 64 -4.05 7.20 12.48
C VAL A 64 -3.53 7.43 11.05
N LEU A 65 -4.44 7.60 10.08
CA LEU A 65 -4.07 7.79 8.68
C LEU A 65 -3.84 9.25 8.29
N SER A 66 -4.35 10.21 9.07
CA SER A 66 -4.34 11.64 8.70
C SER A 66 -3.44 12.52 9.56
N ARG A 67 -3.06 12.08 10.77
CA ARG A 67 -2.30 12.91 11.75
C ARG A 67 -1.19 12.17 12.49
N ALA A 68 -1.33 10.87 12.74
CA ALA A 68 -0.29 10.13 13.45
C ALA A 68 1.01 10.11 12.62
N ARG A 69 2.15 10.26 13.30
CA ARG A 69 3.46 10.21 12.67
C ARG A 69 3.93 8.76 12.63
N TRP A 70 4.01 8.19 11.44
CA TRP A 70 4.60 6.88 11.15
C TRP A 70 5.09 6.88 9.70
N SER A 71 6.02 5.99 9.37
CA SER A 71 6.67 5.97 8.05
C SER A 71 6.24 4.74 7.25
N GLY A 72 5.54 4.97 6.14
CA GLY A 72 5.19 3.90 5.19
C GLY A 72 6.42 3.25 4.55
N VAL A 73 7.52 3.99 4.37
CA VAL A 73 8.78 3.44 3.86
C VAL A 73 9.45 2.55 4.91
N ALA A 74 9.44 2.96 6.18
CA ALA A 74 9.97 2.12 7.26
C ALA A 74 9.13 0.83 7.42
N SER A 75 7.80 0.95 7.40
CA SER A 75 6.88 -0.20 7.36
C SER A 75 7.17 -1.13 6.18
N SER A 76 7.37 -0.57 4.98
CA SER A 76 7.74 -1.35 3.80
C SER A 76 9.04 -2.13 3.97
N ARG A 77 10.08 -1.53 4.56
CA ARG A 77 11.36 -2.22 4.83
C ARG A 77 11.19 -3.38 5.80
N MET A 78 10.41 -3.19 6.86
CA MET A 78 10.12 -4.25 7.82
C MET A 78 9.34 -5.40 7.17
N LEU A 79 8.32 -5.07 6.37
CA LEU A 79 7.56 -6.05 5.60
C LEU A 79 8.46 -6.81 4.61
N LEU A 80 9.31 -6.10 3.87
CA LEU A 80 10.25 -6.72 2.93
C LEU A 80 11.19 -7.68 3.66
N GLN A 81 11.73 -7.31 4.82
CA GLN A 81 12.59 -8.20 5.61
C GLN A 81 11.85 -9.46 6.08
N LEU A 82 10.58 -9.34 6.49
CA LEU A 82 9.74 -10.49 6.85
C LEU A 82 9.55 -11.42 5.65
N LEU A 83 9.24 -10.88 4.48
CA LEU A 83 9.04 -11.67 3.27
C LEU A 83 10.33 -12.35 2.78
N ILE A 84 11.48 -11.66 2.86
CA ILE A 84 12.78 -12.24 2.53
C ILE A 84 13.07 -13.41 3.48
N ASN A 85 12.87 -13.21 4.78
CA ASN A 85 13.11 -14.25 5.78
C ASN A 85 12.20 -15.47 5.59
N ALA A 86 10.97 -15.26 5.10
CA ALA A 86 10.02 -16.34 4.88
C ALA A 86 10.22 -17.07 3.54
N PHE A 87 10.52 -16.34 2.45
CA PHE A 87 10.41 -16.87 1.09
C PHE A 87 11.67 -16.76 0.22
N ALA A 88 12.62 -15.88 0.57
CA ALA A 88 13.76 -15.55 -0.29
C ALA A 88 15.08 -15.45 0.48
N ARG A 89 15.32 -16.39 1.41
CA ARG A 89 16.50 -16.37 2.31
C ARG A 89 17.84 -16.53 1.57
N ARG A 90 17.83 -17.09 0.36
CA ARG A 90 19.01 -17.41 -0.43
C ARG A 90 18.80 -16.95 -1.88
N GLY A 91 19.91 -16.62 -2.54
CA GLY A 91 19.91 -16.21 -3.94
C GLY A 91 19.54 -14.74 -4.15
N PRO A 92 19.47 -14.31 -5.42
CA PRO A 92 19.17 -12.93 -5.77
C PRO A 92 17.72 -12.58 -5.43
N LEU A 93 17.49 -11.34 -4.97
CA LEU A 93 16.15 -10.80 -4.80
C LEU A 93 15.65 -10.24 -6.14
N VAL A 94 14.56 -10.79 -6.64
CA VAL A 94 13.92 -10.30 -7.87
C VAL A 94 12.77 -9.37 -7.47
N MET A 95 12.82 -8.13 -7.96
CA MET A 95 11.82 -7.12 -7.66
C MET A 95 10.97 -6.81 -8.90
N GLY A 96 9.65 -6.95 -8.75
CA GLY A 96 8.66 -6.55 -9.75
C GLY A 96 8.18 -5.12 -9.52
N LEU A 97 7.89 -4.42 -10.61
CA LEU A 97 7.28 -3.10 -10.61
C LEU A 97 6.09 -3.10 -11.55
N ASP A 98 4.93 -2.68 -11.06
CA ASP A 98 3.72 -2.57 -11.87
C ASP A 98 2.96 -1.31 -11.49
N ASP A 99 2.48 -0.57 -12.50
CA ASP A 99 1.65 0.60 -12.27
C ASP A 99 0.17 0.30 -12.46
N THR A 100 -0.65 0.79 -11.54
CA THR A 100 -2.09 0.58 -11.55
C THR A 100 -2.83 1.91 -11.41
N ILE A 101 -3.97 2.01 -12.09
CA ILE A 101 -4.83 3.20 -12.04
C ILE A 101 -6.00 2.90 -11.11
N GLU A 102 -6.00 3.50 -9.93
CA GLU A 102 -7.17 3.51 -9.06
C GLU A 102 -8.19 4.50 -9.63
N ARG A 103 -9.30 3.98 -10.17
CA ARG A 103 -10.41 4.78 -10.72
C ARG A 103 -11.18 5.46 -9.60
N ARG A 104 -10.62 6.56 -9.08
CA ARG A 104 -11.18 7.32 -7.97
C ARG A 104 -11.16 8.81 -8.26
N TRP A 105 -12.23 9.48 -7.85
CA TRP A 105 -12.47 10.90 -8.06
C TRP A 105 -13.00 11.58 -6.79
N GLY A 106 -12.84 12.90 -6.73
CA GLY A 106 -13.35 13.74 -5.64
C GLY A 106 -12.60 15.05 -5.52
N ARG A 107 -13.24 16.07 -4.93
CA ARG A 107 -12.65 17.42 -4.78
C ARG A 107 -11.31 17.43 -4.04
N LYS A 108 -11.10 16.47 -3.13
CA LYS A 108 -9.86 16.31 -2.35
C LYS A 108 -8.80 15.42 -3.00
N ILE A 109 -9.04 14.86 -4.18
CA ILE A 109 -8.08 13.99 -4.89
C ILE A 109 -7.28 14.84 -5.87
N ALA A 110 -6.22 15.47 -5.35
CA ALA A 110 -5.42 16.43 -6.10
C ALA A 110 -4.63 15.80 -7.26
N ALA A 111 -4.09 14.60 -7.06
CA ALA A 111 -3.23 13.90 -8.03
C ALA A 111 -4.00 13.15 -9.14
N ARG A 112 -5.30 13.42 -9.31
CA ARG A 112 -6.10 12.81 -10.36
C ARG A 112 -5.54 13.20 -11.74
N GLY A 113 -5.34 12.19 -12.58
CA GLY A 113 -4.88 12.34 -13.95
C GLY A 113 -5.79 11.63 -14.96
N ILE A 114 -5.40 11.75 -16.21
CA ILE A 114 -5.89 10.93 -17.32
C ILE A 114 -4.68 10.16 -17.83
N TYR A 115 -4.81 8.85 -17.88
CA TYR A 115 -3.74 7.91 -18.25
C TYR A 115 -4.24 7.00 -19.37
N ARG A 116 -3.31 6.40 -20.12
CA ARG A 116 -3.65 5.31 -21.03
C ARG A 116 -4.15 4.12 -20.19
N ASP A 117 -5.22 3.48 -20.62
CA ASP A 117 -5.68 2.20 -20.09
C ASP A 117 -5.05 1.08 -20.92
N PRO A 118 -3.96 0.45 -20.47
CA PRO A 118 -3.24 -0.53 -21.28
C PRO A 118 -4.08 -1.79 -21.54
N VAL A 119 -4.98 -2.15 -20.62
CA VAL A 119 -5.84 -3.34 -20.74
C VAL A 119 -6.87 -3.16 -21.85
N ARG A 120 -7.40 -1.94 -22.02
CA ARG A 120 -8.42 -1.63 -23.02
C ARG A 120 -7.85 -1.03 -24.31
N SER A 121 -6.55 -0.76 -24.36
CA SER A 121 -5.91 -0.18 -25.54
C SER A 121 -5.25 -1.27 -26.38
N SER A 122 -5.41 -1.21 -27.71
CA SER A 122 -4.64 -1.98 -28.68
C SER A 122 -3.71 -1.07 -29.48
N ARG A 123 -3.02 -1.58 -30.51
CA ARG A 123 -2.19 -0.75 -31.41
C ARG A 123 -3.02 0.28 -32.19
N GLY A 124 -4.26 -0.03 -32.55
CA GLY A 124 -5.16 0.86 -33.30
C GLY A 124 -6.23 1.56 -32.45
N HIS A 125 -6.39 1.17 -31.18
CA HIS A 125 -7.44 1.71 -30.31
C HIS A 125 -6.84 2.21 -28.99
N PHE A 126 -6.99 3.51 -28.71
CA PHE A 126 -6.40 4.14 -27.53
C PHE A 126 -7.50 4.50 -26.52
N VAL A 127 -7.55 3.79 -25.40
CA VAL A 127 -8.51 4.06 -24.32
C VAL A 127 -7.81 4.82 -23.20
N LYS A 128 -8.48 5.83 -22.67
CA LYS A 128 -8.02 6.62 -21.53
C LYS A 128 -8.83 6.27 -20.30
N ALA A 129 -8.15 6.17 -19.15
CA ALA A 129 -8.78 6.06 -17.84
C ALA A 129 -8.46 7.30 -17.00
N SER A 130 -9.46 7.82 -16.28
CA SER A 130 -9.25 8.84 -15.26
C SER A 130 -9.11 8.18 -13.89
N GLY A 131 -8.15 8.64 -13.10
CA GLY A 131 -7.92 8.09 -11.77
C GLY A 131 -6.63 8.59 -11.15
N VAL A 132 -6.17 7.85 -10.15
CA VAL A 132 -4.91 8.06 -9.45
C VAL A 132 -3.96 6.93 -9.85
N ARG A 133 -2.76 7.28 -10.33
CA ARG A 133 -1.77 6.27 -10.72
C ARG A 133 -0.84 5.94 -9.56
N TRP A 134 -0.78 4.66 -9.25
CA TRP A 134 0.07 4.07 -8.22
C TRP A 134 1.12 3.19 -8.86
N LEU A 135 2.34 3.19 -8.33
CA LEU A 135 3.40 2.26 -8.70
C LEU A 135 3.64 1.33 -7.52
N SER A 136 3.47 0.03 -7.72
CA SER A 136 3.70 -0.99 -6.69
C SER A 136 5.05 -1.66 -6.92
N LEU A 137 5.86 -1.73 -5.88
CA LEU A 137 7.07 -2.52 -5.79
C LEU A 137 6.75 -3.83 -5.06
N MET A 138 7.11 -4.94 -5.68
CA MET A 138 6.78 -6.30 -5.23
C MET A 138 8.04 -7.16 -5.17
N LEU A 139 8.17 -7.99 -4.14
CA LEU A 139 9.15 -9.07 -4.14
C LEU A 139 8.57 -10.26 -4.93
N LEU A 140 9.31 -10.74 -5.93
CA LEU A 140 8.93 -11.91 -6.71
C LEU A 140 9.60 -13.15 -6.11
N VAL A 141 8.81 -14.10 -5.63
CA VAL A 141 9.32 -15.32 -5.00
C VAL A 141 8.67 -16.58 -5.58
N PRO A 142 9.44 -17.65 -5.87
CA PRO A 142 8.86 -18.94 -6.15
C PRO A 142 8.22 -19.51 -4.89
N VAL A 143 6.92 -19.82 -4.94
CA VAL A 143 6.19 -20.42 -3.83
C VAL A 143 6.02 -21.90 -4.15
N SER A 144 6.78 -22.75 -3.45
CA SER A 144 6.91 -24.19 -3.76
C SER A 144 5.56 -24.90 -3.80
N TRP A 145 4.70 -24.68 -2.80
CA TRP A 145 3.38 -25.30 -2.74
C TRP A 145 2.37 -24.75 -3.77
N ALA A 146 2.63 -23.57 -4.34
CA ALA A 146 1.76 -22.97 -5.36
C ALA A 146 2.23 -23.29 -6.80
N GLY A 147 3.41 -23.88 -6.95
CA GLY A 147 4.02 -24.21 -8.24
C GLY A 147 4.22 -22.99 -9.16
N ARG A 148 4.28 -21.78 -8.59
CA ARG A 148 4.34 -20.51 -9.35
C ARG A 148 5.05 -19.42 -8.57
N VAL A 149 5.48 -18.39 -9.30
CA VAL A 149 6.01 -17.17 -8.70
C VAL A 149 4.86 -16.29 -8.21
N TRP A 150 4.94 -15.82 -6.97
CA TRP A 150 4.03 -14.82 -6.42
C TRP A 150 4.69 -13.46 -6.42
N ALA A 151 3.89 -12.42 -6.72
CA ALA A 151 4.28 -11.04 -6.56
C ALA A 151 3.75 -10.50 -5.23
N LEU A 152 4.66 -10.22 -4.29
CA LEU A 152 4.33 -9.82 -2.92
C LEU A 152 4.57 -8.31 -2.74
N PRO A 153 3.53 -7.47 -2.75
CA PRO A 153 3.69 -6.01 -2.69
C PRO A 153 4.23 -5.54 -1.35
N VAL A 154 5.26 -4.71 -1.38
CA VAL A 154 5.93 -4.17 -0.19
C VAL A 154 5.84 -2.66 -0.08
N LEU A 155 5.77 -1.94 -1.20
CA LEU A 155 5.69 -0.48 -1.22
C LEU A 155 4.82 -0.03 -2.39
N THR A 156 3.90 0.89 -2.14
CA THR A 156 3.11 1.51 -3.20
C THR A 156 3.26 3.02 -3.12
N LEU A 157 3.56 3.65 -4.25
CA LEU A 157 3.84 5.08 -4.35
C LEU A 157 2.92 5.76 -5.32
N LEU A 158 2.48 6.96 -4.93
CA LEU A 158 1.72 7.84 -5.81
C LEU A 158 2.64 8.36 -6.92
N CYS A 159 2.18 8.23 -8.17
CA CYS A 159 2.88 8.67 -9.38
C CYS A 159 1.99 9.61 -10.19
N PRO A 160 1.91 10.91 -9.81
CA PRO A 160 1.04 11.88 -10.48
C PRO A 160 1.35 12.03 -11.97
N SER A 161 0.39 12.59 -12.70
CA SER A 161 0.57 12.94 -14.12
C SER A 161 1.47 14.17 -14.29
N GLU A 162 2.04 14.34 -15.47
CA GLU A 162 2.82 15.55 -15.80
C GLU A 162 2.02 16.84 -15.55
N ARG A 163 0.73 16.84 -15.91
CA ARG A 163 -0.17 17.98 -15.66
C ARG A 163 -0.25 18.36 -14.18
N TYR A 164 -0.24 17.37 -13.27
CA TYR A 164 -0.20 17.63 -11.84
C TYR A 164 1.06 18.41 -11.46
N TYR A 165 2.23 17.95 -11.92
CA TYR A 165 3.50 18.60 -11.63
C TYR A 165 3.57 20.04 -12.16
N ARG A 166 3.11 20.26 -13.41
CA ARG A 166 3.01 21.60 -14.00
C ARG A 166 2.12 22.54 -13.17
N ARG A 167 0.95 22.06 -12.72
CA ARG A 167 0.02 22.85 -11.88
C ARG A 167 0.67 23.33 -10.58
N TYR A 168 1.53 22.52 -9.97
CA TYR A 168 2.22 22.86 -8.72
C TYR A 168 3.64 23.39 -8.94
N GLN A 169 4.00 23.78 -10.17
CA GLN A 169 5.31 24.32 -10.53
C GLN A 169 6.49 23.44 -10.05
N ARG A 170 6.35 22.12 -10.21
CA ARG A 170 7.38 21.13 -9.85
C ARG A 170 7.85 20.41 -11.11
N ALA A 171 9.12 19.97 -11.11
CA ALA A 171 9.64 19.12 -12.15
C ALA A 171 8.90 17.77 -12.19
N HIS A 172 8.41 17.39 -13.37
CA HIS A 172 7.76 16.11 -13.58
C HIS A 172 8.75 14.96 -13.41
N ARG A 173 8.30 13.89 -12.75
CA ARG A 173 9.08 12.69 -12.51
C ARG A 173 8.46 11.52 -13.29
N PRO A 174 9.09 11.05 -14.37
CA PRO A 174 8.61 9.90 -15.14
C PRO A 174 8.48 8.63 -14.28
N LEU A 175 7.66 7.68 -14.72
CA LEU A 175 7.46 6.41 -14.00
C LEU A 175 8.78 5.64 -13.79
N THR A 176 9.66 5.64 -14.80
CA THR A 176 10.98 4.99 -14.73
C THR A 176 11.89 5.63 -13.68
N GLU A 177 11.82 6.95 -13.53
CA GLU A 177 12.55 7.65 -12.49
C GLU A 177 11.98 7.35 -11.11
N ARG A 178 10.64 7.34 -10.98
CA ARG A 178 9.95 6.96 -9.75
C ARG A 178 10.32 5.53 -9.35
N ALA A 179 10.32 4.59 -10.30
CA ALA A 179 10.75 3.21 -10.13
C ALA A 179 12.17 3.12 -9.56
N ARG A 180 13.14 3.81 -10.16
CA ARG A 180 14.51 3.91 -9.61
C ARG A 180 14.50 4.44 -8.18
N GLN A 181 13.79 5.53 -7.90
CA GLN A 181 13.70 6.08 -6.54
C GLN A 181 13.15 5.06 -5.54
N VAL A 182 12.12 4.27 -5.90
CA VAL A 182 11.56 3.25 -5.01
C VAL A 182 12.59 2.19 -4.68
N LEU A 183 13.30 1.69 -5.69
CA LEU A 183 14.31 0.67 -5.53
C LEU A 183 15.42 1.13 -4.57
N HIS A 184 15.90 2.36 -4.71
CA HIS A 184 16.89 2.93 -3.78
C HIS A 184 16.36 3.09 -2.35
N ARG A 185 15.04 3.26 -2.16
CA ARG A 185 14.46 3.37 -0.80
C ARG A 185 14.40 2.02 -0.09
N VAL A 186 14.31 0.91 -0.82
CA VAL A 186 14.26 -0.44 -0.23
C VAL A 186 15.59 -1.18 -0.29
N GLN A 187 16.52 -0.74 -1.14
CA GLN A 187 17.92 -1.17 -1.08
C GLN A 187 18.50 -0.78 0.27
N ARG A 188 19.21 -1.74 0.87
CA ARG A 188 19.88 -1.60 2.16
C ARG A 188 20.90 -0.48 2.11
#